data_AF-A0A5E4IFZ3-F1
#
_entry.id   AF-A0A5E4IFZ3-F1
#
_cell.length_a   1.000
_cell.length_b   1.000
_cell.length_c   1.000
_cell.angle_alpha   90.00
_cell.angle_beta   90.00
_cell.angle_gamma   90.00
#
_symmetry.space_group_name_H-M   'P 1'
#
loop_
_entity.id
_entity.type
_entity.pdbx_description
1 polymer ?
#
loop_
_entity_poly.entity_id
_entity_poly.type
_entity_poly.pdbx_seq_one_letter_code
_entity_poly.pdbx_strand_id
1 'polypeptide(L)'
;MSGTALANASIKTFRIKAPEDNVSTSENPVLEIPLDEFKAILADLTTTYNLVAELVRDSVILRGRELARMTTEASNSIKAGSPIEKVLLLNAHTRRLLAKVRDALKRGPSPESEKIIHVCSKIQARALQIIDYVKTYGEGEPTGKRDVGLDSQQARLIFKGADKEKVSRRDTIRAMKRAETLWPAMTLAHRPNDGRQTMRLTIPREDLRDSPETNYRTTWQRSRGSTGLAL
;
A
#
# COMPACT_ATOMS: atom_id res chain seq x y z
N MET A 1 10.28 26.12 18.39
CA MET A 1 11.62 25.72 18.82
C MET A 1 11.48 24.89 20.09
N SER A 2 11.67 23.58 19.99
CA SER A 2 11.76 22.70 21.16
C SER A 2 12.78 21.63 20.81
N GLY A 3 13.95 21.70 21.44
CA GLY A 3 15.06 20.81 21.20
C GLY A 3 14.80 19.46 21.87
N THR A 4 14.80 18.40 21.08
CA THR A 4 14.83 17.03 21.59
C THR A 4 16.26 16.52 21.47
N ALA A 5 16.91 16.34 22.63
CA ALA A 5 18.24 15.80 22.75
C ALA A 5 18.31 14.39 22.14
N LEU A 6 19.21 14.23 21.16
CA LEU A 6 19.51 12.96 20.50
C LEU A 6 20.25 12.02 21.47
N ALA A 7 19.84 10.75 21.51
CA ALA A 7 20.57 9.70 22.20
C ALA A 7 21.87 9.39 21.44
N ASN A 8 23.00 9.78 22.02
CA ASN A 8 24.33 9.69 21.43
C ASN A 8 25.06 8.47 22.00
N ALA A 9 24.85 7.28 21.43
CA ALA A 9 25.59 6.08 21.81
C ALA A 9 26.80 5.88 20.89
N SER A 10 27.85 6.69 21.10
CA SER A 10 29.19 6.36 20.62
C SER A 10 29.62 5.01 21.21
N ILE A 11 30.52 4.25 20.57
CA ILE A 11 31.10 3.04 21.20
C ILE A 11 31.74 3.36 22.56
N LYS A 12 32.12 4.63 22.80
CA LYS A 12 32.58 5.14 24.11
C LYS A 12 31.49 5.14 25.21
N THR A 13 30.22 5.02 24.85
CA THR A 13 29.07 5.05 25.76
C THR A 13 28.82 3.69 26.42
N PHE A 14 29.41 2.60 25.91
CA PHE A 14 29.38 1.26 26.51
C PHE A 14 30.58 0.98 27.43
N ARG A 15 31.25 2.01 27.94
CA ARG A 15 32.39 1.86 28.86
C ARG A 15 31.94 1.19 30.16
N ILE A 16 32.06 -0.13 30.22
CA ILE A 16 32.14 -0.86 31.48
C ILE A 16 33.43 -0.35 32.14
N LYS A 17 33.35 0.15 33.38
CA LYS A 17 34.54 0.48 34.17
C LYS A 17 35.36 -0.81 34.28
N ALA A 18 36.47 -0.89 33.56
CA ALA A 18 37.44 -1.95 33.77
C ALA A 18 37.98 -1.82 35.21
N PRO A 19 38.13 -2.91 35.98
CA PRO A 19 38.99 -2.87 37.14
C PRO A 19 40.41 -2.60 36.63
N GLU A 20 41.09 -1.64 37.26
CA GLU A 20 42.50 -1.41 37.01
C GLU A 20 43.27 -2.68 37.38
N ASP A 21 43.81 -3.39 36.38
CA ASP A 21 45.02 -4.15 36.57
C ASP A 21 45.78 -4.35 35.25
N ASN A 22 47.08 -4.11 35.35
CA ASN A 22 48.10 -4.04 34.32
C ASN A 22 48.10 -5.21 33.34
N VAL A 23 47.72 -5.01 32.06
CA VAL A 23 48.09 -5.93 30.96
C VAL A 23 48.35 -5.16 29.66
N SER A 24 49.44 -5.55 28.99
CA SER A 24 50.09 -4.96 27.82
C SER A 24 49.16 -4.59 26.66
N THR A 25 49.45 -3.44 26.05
CA THR A 25 48.90 -2.92 24.79
C THR A 25 49.19 -3.88 23.62
N SER A 26 48.24 -4.75 23.29
CA SER A 26 48.08 -5.25 21.93
C SER A 26 47.23 -4.25 21.14
N GLU A 27 47.68 -3.86 19.95
CA GLU A 27 47.07 -2.82 19.09
C GLU A 27 45.62 -3.09 18.64
N ASN A 28 45.02 -4.22 19.06
CA ASN A 28 43.60 -4.48 18.95
C ASN A 28 43.02 -4.75 20.34
N PRO A 29 42.12 -3.90 20.88
CA PRO A 29 41.43 -4.20 22.12
C PRO A 29 40.58 -5.47 21.92
N VAL A 30 40.89 -6.52 22.67
CA VAL A 30 40.10 -7.76 22.66
C VAL A 30 38.82 -7.51 23.46
N LEU A 31 37.67 -7.60 22.79
CA LEU A 31 36.37 -7.52 23.42
C LEU A 31 35.91 -8.94 23.79
N GLU A 32 35.91 -9.25 25.08
CA GLU A 32 35.35 -10.49 25.61
C GLU A 32 33.84 -10.35 25.73
N ILE A 33 33.08 -11.07 24.91
CA ILE A 33 31.62 -11.13 24.98
C ILE A 33 31.25 -12.47 25.63
N PRO A 34 30.42 -12.48 26.70
CA PRO A 34 29.89 -13.72 27.25
C PRO A 34 29.22 -14.57 26.18
N LEU A 35 29.49 -15.88 26.19
CA LEU A 35 28.97 -16.80 25.17
C LEU A 35 27.44 -16.78 25.09
N ASP A 36 26.77 -16.59 26.22
CA ASP A 36 25.31 -16.57 26.30
C ASP A 36 24.71 -15.30 25.69
N GLU A 37 25.34 -14.14 25.88
CA GLU A 37 24.96 -12.90 25.20
C GLU A 37 25.15 -13.03 23.69
N PHE A 38 26.26 -13.64 23.27
CA PHE A 38 26.53 -13.87 21.86
C PHE A 38 25.51 -14.82 21.20
N LYS A 39 25.11 -15.88 21.91
CA LYS A 39 24.04 -16.78 21.47
C LYS A 39 22.69 -16.07 21.39
N ALA A 40 22.39 -15.19 22.35
CA ALA A 40 21.17 -14.39 22.33
C ALA A 40 21.12 -13.48 21.10
N ILE A 41 22.23 -12.79 20.79
CA ILE A 41 22.34 -11.95 19.57
C ILE A 41 22.11 -12.79 18.30
N LEU A 42 22.71 -13.97 18.21
CA LEU A 42 22.49 -14.87 17.07
C LEU A 42 21.04 -15.35 16.96
N ALA A 43 20.39 -15.65 18.09
CA ALA A 43 18.98 -16.02 18.13
C ALA A 43 18.07 -14.88 17.65
N ASP A 44 18.33 -13.65 18.09
CA ASP A 44 17.57 -12.46 17.68
C ASP A 44 17.73 -12.17 16.18
N LEU A 45 18.96 -12.27 15.66
CA LEU A 45 19.22 -12.12 14.23
C LEU A 45 18.54 -13.22 13.39
N THR A 46 18.50 -14.45 13.91
CA THR A 46 17.84 -15.58 13.24
C THR A 46 16.34 -15.37 13.21
N THR A 47 15.77 -14.91 14.32
CA THR A 47 14.36 -14.55 14.43
C THR A 47 14.02 -13.42 13.45
N THR A 48 14.86 -12.39 13.38
CA THR A 48 14.70 -11.28 12.43
C THR A 48 14.72 -11.77 10.99
N TYR A 49 15.66 -12.66 10.63
CA TYR A 49 15.71 -13.25 9.30
C TYR A 49 14.42 -14.02 8.98
N ASN A 50 13.92 -14.83 9.92
CA ASN A 50 12.71 -15.62 9.75
C ASN A 50 11.46 -14.74 9.56
N LEU A 51 11.31 -13.68 10.35
CA LEU A 51 10.22 -12.72 10.22
C LEU A 51 10.23 -12.03 8.85
N VAL A 52 11.42 -11.64 8.36
CA VAL A 52 11.55 -11.05 7.01
C VAL A 52 11.24 -12.09 5.93
N ALA A 53 11.66 -13.35 6.11
CA ALA A 53 11.38 -14.44 5.17
C ALA A 53 9.88 -14.79 5.12
N GLU A 54 9.18 -14.76 6.25
CA GLU A 54 7.72 -14.87 6.35
C GLU A 54 7.05 -13.71 5.65
N LEU A 55 7.46 -12.47 5.92
CA LEU A 55 6.93 -11.29 5.24
C LEU A 55 7.07 -11.40 3.71
N VAL A 56 8.23 -11.83 3.21
CA VAL A 56 8.47 -12.04 1.77
C VAL A 56 7.57 -13.13 1.18
N ARG A 57 7.26 -14.17 1.96
CA ARG A 57 6.38 -15.28 1.57
C ARG A 57 4.93 -14.84 1.50
N ASP A 58 4.43 -14.19 2.56
CA ASP A 58 3.03 -13.78 2.71
C ASP A 58 2.66 -12.68 1.73
N SER A 59 3.60 -11.78 1.43
CA SER A 59 3.44 -10.74 0.42
C SER A 59 3.68 -11.23 -1.02
N VAL A 60 4.01 -12.51 -1.22
CA VAL A 60 4.28 -13.12 -2.53
C VAL A 60 5.31 -12.32 -3.35
N ILE A 61 6.26 -11.67 -2.67
CA ILE A 61 7.30 -10.84 -3.31
C ILE A 61 8.24 -11.72 -4.14
N LEU A 62 8.53 -12.93 -3.65
CA LEU A 62 9.33 -13.93 -4.35
C LEU A 62 8.48 -15.16 -4.66
N ARG A 63 8.80 -15.82 -5.77
CA ARG A 63 8.27 -17.16 -6.06
C ARG A 63 8.79 -18.13 -4.98
N GLY A 64 7.94 -19.05 -4.53
CA GLY A 64 8.29 -19.99 -3.45
C GLY A 64 9.61 -20.77 -3.70
N ARG A 65 9.88 -21.16 -4.95
CA ARG A 65 11.15 -21.80 -5.36
C ARG A 65 12.38 -20.90 -5.18
N GLU A 66 12.25 -19.60 -5.46
CA GLU A 66 13.34 -18.63 -5.29
C GLU A 66 13.62 -18.38 -3.81
N LEU A 67 12.57 -18.20 -3.01
CA LEU A 67 12.69 -18.07 -1.55
C LEU A 67 13.35 -19.31 -0.94
N ALA A 68 12.87 -20.52 -1.30
CA ALA A 68 13.46 -21.77 -0.82
C ALA A 68 14.94 -21.91 -1.17
N ARG A 69 15.34 -21.54 -2.40
CA ARG A 69 16.75 -21.51 -2.80
C ARG A 69 17.57 -20.55 -1.95
N MET A 70 17.09 -19.33 -1.74
CA MET A 70 17.79 -18.32 -0.93
C MET A 70 17.93 -18.74 0.53
N THR A 71 16.90 -19.36 1.12
CA THR A 71 16.95 -19.86 2.49
C THR A 71 17.89 -21.07 2.62
N THR A 72 17.94 -21.93 1.61
CA THR A 72 18.89 -23.07 1.58
C THR A 72 20.33 -22.58 1.44
N GLU A 73 20.57 -21.60 0.57
CA GLU A 73 21.87 -20.94 0.40
C GLU A 73 22.33 -20.26 1.70
N ALA A 74 21.44 -19.49 2.34
CA ALA A 74 21.71 -18.87 3.64
C ALA A 74 22.05 -19.92 4.70
N SER A 75 21.24 -20.97 4.83
CA SER A 75 21.45 -22.06 5.78
C SER A 75 22.77 -22.78 5.56
N ASN A 76 23.16 -23.03 4.31
CA ASN A 76 24.42 -23.68 3.99
C ASN A 76 25.62 -22.77 4.28
N SER A 77 25.51 -21.48 3.99
CA SER A 77 26.57 -20.52 4.29
C SER A 77 26.80 -20.29 5.78
N ILE A 78 25.75 -20.40 6.61
CA ILE A 78 25.85 -20.20 8.07
C ILE A 78 26.43 -21.44 8.77
N LYS A 79 26.33 -22.62 8.16
CA LYS A 79 26.85 -23.87 8.75
C LYS A 79 28.38 -23.92 8.79
N ALA A 80 29.06 -23.22 7.90
CA ALA A 80 30.52 -23.17 7.82
C ALA A 80 30.99 -21.74 8.09
N GLY A 81 31.70 -21.52 9.20
CA GLY A 81 32.30 -20.22 9.51
C GLY A 81 32.54 -19.98 11.00
N SER A 82 33.40 -19.01 11.29
CA SER A 82 33.63 -18.52 12.65
C SER A 82 32.33 -17.89 13.22
N PRO A 83 32.17 -17.81 14.56
CA PRO A 83 30.96 -17.25 15.16
C PRO A 83 30.63 -15.83 14.65
N ILE A 84 31.66 -15.01 14.46
CA ILE A 84 31.55 -13.64 13.94
C ILE A 84 31.14 -13.65 12.47
N GLU A 85 31.71 -14.53 11.65
CA GLU A 85 31.28 -14.71 10.26
C GLU A 85 29.80 -15.07 10.17
N LYS A 86 29.28 -15.92 11.07
CA LYS A 86 27.85 -16.26 11.09
C LYS A 86 26.96 -15.05 11.33
N VAL A 87 27.34 -14.15 12.24
CA VAL A 87 26.63 -12.88 12.49
C VAL A 87 26.64 -12.01 11.22
N LEU A 88 27.80 -11.87 10.58
CA LEU A 88 27.95 -11.05 9.38
C LEU A 88 27.15 -11.62 8.20
N LEU A 89 27.23 -12.93 7.98
CA LEU A 89 26.50 -13.64 6.93
C LEU A 89 24.99 -13.56 7.13
N LEU A 90 24.52 -13.77 8.37
CA LEU A 90 23.10 -13.68 8.69
C LEU A 90 22.57 -12.26 8.46
N ASN A 91 23.31 -11.23 8.88
CA ASN A 91 22.96 -9.84 8.59
C ASN A 91 22.96 -9.55 7.08
N ALA A 92 23.94 -10.05 6.33
CA ALA A 92 24.00 -9.89 4.88
C ALA A 92 22.79 -10.54 4.18
N HIS A 93 22.41 -11.76 4.59
CA HIS A 93 21.23 -12.45 4.05
C HIS A 93 19.93 -11.74 4.42
N THR A 94 19.80 -11.22 5.65
CA THR A 94 18.67 -10.39 6.06
C THR A 94 18.57 -9.13 5.21
N ARG A 95 19.69 -8.42 4.99
CA ARG A 95 19.75 -7.24 4.11
C ARG A 95 19.39 -7.60 2.67
N ARG A 96 19.78 -8.78 2.19
CA ARG A 96 19.43 -9.28 0.85
C ARG A 96 17.92 -9.50 0.72
N LEU A 97 17.25 -10.07 1.72
CA LEU A 97 15.79 -10.19 1.73
C LEU A 97 15.11 -8.81 1.84
N LEU A 98 15.60 -7.93 2.72
CA LEU A 98 15.10 -6.56 2.83
C LEU A 98 15.28 -5.76 1.53
N ALA A 99 16.33 -6.02 0.76
CA ALA A 99 16.51 -5.42 -0.56
C ALA A 99 15.41 -5.89 -1.53
N LYS A 100 15.00 -7.16 -1.49
CA LYS A 100 13.85 -7.66 -2.27
C LYS A 100 12.55 -6.98 -1.84
N VAL A 101 12.34 -6.80 -0.53
CA VAL A 101 11.19 -6.06 0.00
C VAL A 101 11.20 -4.62 -0.49
N ARG A 102 12.34 -3.92 -0.34
CA ARG A 102 12.52 -2.56 -0.84
C ARG A 102 12.27 -2.46 -2.34
N ASP A 103 12.79 -3.40 -3.12
CA ASP A 103 12.63 -3.39 -4.58
C ASP A 103 11.17 -3.67 -4.97
N ALA A 104 10.46 -4.54 -4.25
CA ALA A 104 9.02 -4.73 -4.42
C ALA A 104 8.23 -3.46 -4.07
N LEU A 105 8.58 -2.79 -2.97
CA LEU A 105 7.97 -1.52 -2.58
C LEU A 105 8.26 -0.40 -3.59
N LYS A 106 9.49 -0.34 -4.13
CA LYS A 106 9.91 0.62 -5.17
C LYS A 106 9.24 0.37 -6.52
N ARG A 107 9.03 -0.90 -6.88
CA ARG A 107 8.28 -1.27 -8.09
C ARG A 107 6.83 -0.80 -8.00
N GLY A 108 6.35 -0.44 -6.80
CA GLY A 108 4.93 -0.24 -6.57
C GLY A 108 4.16 -1.50 -6.94
N PRO A 109 2.83 -1.44 -7.09
CA PRO A 109 2.15 -2.45 -7.89
C PRO A 109 2.83 -2.48 -9.28
N SER A 110 3.56 -3.57 -9.59
CA SER A 110 4.09 -3.95 -10.92
C SER A 110 3.13 -3.49 -12.02
N PRO A 111 3.54 -3.07 -13.21
CA PRO A 111 2.60 -2.75 -14.31
C PRO A 111 1.66 -3.91 -14.70
N GLU A 112 2.00 -5.17 -14.35
CA GLU A 112 1.08 -6.31 -14.42
C GLU A 112 0.05 -6.35 -13.28
N SER A 113 0.31 -5.65 -12.17
CA SER A 113 -0.62 -5.30 -11.08
C SER A 113 -1.06 -3.81 -11.06
N GLU A 114 -0.58 -2.93 -11.96
CA GLU A 114 -1.35 -1.78 -12.46
C GLU A 114 -2.52 -2.31 -13.29
N LYS A 115 -2.35 -3.52 -13.83
CA LYS A 115 -3.43 -4.43 -14.10
C LYS A 115 -3.80 -5.29 -12.87
N ILE A 116 -3.98 -4.66 -11.71
CA ILE A 116 -5.29 -4.80 -11.08
C ILE A 116 -6.23 -4.03 -12.01
N ILE A 117 -6.48 -4.64 -13.18
CA ILE A 117 -7.79 -4.61 -13.77
C ILE A 117 -8.57 -5.19 -12.60
N HIS A 118 -9.11 -4.32 -11.74
CA HIS A 118 -10.44 -4.61 -11.29
C HIS A 118 -11.12 -4.92 -12.61
N VAL A 119 -11.43 -6.20 -12.82
CA VAL A 119 -12.42 -6.58 -13.82
C VAL A 119 -13.72 -6.05 -13.24
N CYS A 120 -13.78 -4.72 -13.13
CA CYS A 120 -14.97 -3.93 -13.04
C CYS A 120 -15.68 -4.38 -14.30
N SER A 121 -16.73 -5.17 -14.10
CA SER A 121 -17.69 -5.41 -15.16
C SER A 121 -17.95 -4.09 -15.88
N LYS A 122 -18.23 -4.12 -17.19
CA LYS A 122 -18.54 -2.91 -17.96
C LYS A 122 -19.58 -2.02 -17.24
N ILE A 123 -20.44 -2.62 -16.42
CA ILE A 123 -21.43 -1.98 -15.55
C ILE A 123 -20.80 -1.16 -14.41
N GLN A 124 -19.77 -1.67 -13.74
CA GLN A 124 -19.10 -0.96 -12.64
C GLN A 124 -18.28 0.23 -13.16
N ALA A 125 -17.57 0.08 -14.27
CA ALA A 125 -16.88 1.22 -14.90
C ALA A 125 -17.87 2.34 -15.28
N ARG A 126 -19.04 1.97 -15.81
CA ARG A 126 -20.13 2.90 -16.12
C ARG A 126 -20.75 3.54 -14.87
N ALA A 127 -20.88 2.80 -13.78
CA ALA A 127 -21.36 3.34 -12.51
C ALA A 127 -20.44 4.45 -11.97
N LEU A 128 -19.12 4.24 -12.10
CA LEU A 128 -18.12 5.22 -11.68
C LEU A 128 -18.14 6.47 -12.57
N GLN A 129 -18.32 6.32 -13.90
CA GLN A 129 -18.55 7.46 -14.80
C GLN A 129 -19.78 8.29 -14.44
N ILE A 130 -20.86 7.66 -13.96
CA ILE A 130 -22.03 8.38 -13.46
C ILE A 130 -21.66 9.21 -12.22
N ILE A 131 -20.93 8.64 -11.27
CA ILE A 131 -20.53 9.32 -10.04
C ILE A 131 -19.65 10.54 -10.35
N ASP A 132 -18.65 10.38 -11.20
CA ASP A 132 -17.76 11.48 -11.60
C ASP A 132 -18.51 12.58 -12.35
N TYR A 133 -19.46 12.22 -13.22
CA TYR A 133 -20.32 13.20 -13.89
C TYR A 133 -21.18 13.96 -12.88
N VAL A 134 -21.79 13.29 -11.91
CA VAL A 134 -22.66 13.93 -10.91
C VAL A 134 -21.85 14.86 -9.99
N LYS A 135 -20.61 14.51 -9.64
CA LYS A 135 -19.68 15.40 -8.93
C LYS A 135 -19.41 16.68 -9.72
N THR A 136 -18.88 16.53 -10.94
CA THR A 136 -18.48 17.66 -11.79
C THR A 136 -19.66 18.54 -12.20
N TYR A 137 -20.82 17.94 -12.48
CA TYR A 137 -22.04 18.67 -12.82
C TYR A 137 -22.68 19.34 -11.59
N GLY A 138 -22.66 18.66 -10.44
CA GLY A 138 -23.20 19.17 -9.17
C GLY A 138 -22.45 20.40 -8.65
N GLU A 139 -21.13 20.46 -8.86
CA GLU A 139 -20.28 21.61 -8.53
C GLU A 139 -20.52 22.82 -9.46
N GLY A 140 -20.94 22.60 -10.71
CA GLY A 140 -21.06 23.63 -11.74
C GLY A 140 -22.46 24.25 -11.95
N GLU A 141 -23.56 23.63 -11.52
CA GLU A 141 -24.91 24.21 -11.67
C GLU A 141 -25.18 25.34 -10.63
N PRO A 142 -25.90 26.42 -11.01
CA PRO A 142 -26.29 27.47 -10.08
C PRO A 142 -27.26 26.97 -9.01
N THR A 143 -27.09 27.54 -7.81
CA THR A 143 -27.65 27.23 -6.47
C THR A 143 -29.18 27.33 -6.35
N GLY A 144 -29.95 26.85 -7.33
CA GLY A 144 -31.42 26.93 -7.34
C GLY A 144 -32.15 25.59 -7.19
N LYS A 145 -31.49 24.45 -7.41
CA LYS A 145 -32.10 23.12 -7.31
C LYS A 145 -31.64 22.40 -6.05
N ARG A 146 -32.60 21.87 -5.29
CA ARG A 146 -32.38 21.08 -4.07
C ARG A 146 -31.68 19.74 -4.37
N ASP A 147 -32.01 19.14 -5.52
CA ASP A 147 -31.54 17.82 -5.91
C ASP A 147 -30.92 17.83 -7.32
N VAL A 148 -29.84 17.06 -7.49
CA VAL A 148 -29.24 16.79 -8.80
C VAL A 148 -29.82 15.47 -9.31
N GLY A 149 -30.37 15.49 -10.53
CA GLY A 149 -31.02 14.31 -11.11
C GLY A 149 -30.46 13.95 -12.48
N LEU A 150 -30.23 12.65 -12.70
CA LEU A 150 -29.77 12.08 -13.96
C LEU A 150 -30.75 11.01 -14.46
N ASP A 151 -31.33 11.23 -15.64
CA ASP A 151 -32.21 10.25 -16.27
C ASP A 151 -31.40 9.15 -16.98
N SER A 152 -31.96 7.95 -17.09
CA SER A 152 -31.34 6.83 -17.81
C SER A 152 -31.03 7.13 -19.29
N GLN A 153 -31.76 8.06 -19.93
CA GLN A 153 -31.43 8.53 -21.27
C GLN A 153 -30.19 9.43 -21.28
N GLN A 154 -30.04 10.31 -20.29
CA GLN A 154 -28.87 11.17 -20.11
C GLN A 154 -27.64 10.34 -19.74
N ALA A 155 -27.79 9.35 -18.85
CA ALA A 155 -26.72 8.41 -18.50
C ALA A 155 -26.18 7.66 -19.74
N ARG A 156 -27.05 7.30 -20.70
CA ARG A 156 -26.60 6.72 -21.98
C ARG A 156 -25.77 7.65 -22.84
N LEU A 157 -25.94 8.98 -22.70
CA LEU A 157 -25.10 9.94 -23.41
C LEU A 157 -23.71 10.05 -22.78
N ILE A 158 -23.61 9.97 -21.46
CA ILE A 158 -22.32 9.95 -20.73
C ILE A 158 -21.44 8.78 -21.23
N PHE A 159 -22.05 7.61 -21.45
CA PHE A 159 -21.31 6.42 -21.88
C PHE A 159 -20.83 6.42 -23.34
N LYS A 160 -21.32 7.33 -24.19
CA LYS A 160 -20.95 7.38 -25.61
C LYS A 160 -19.56 7.99 -25.86
N GLY A 161 -18.89 8.50 -24.83
CA GLY A 161 -17.66 9.28 -24.96
C GLY A 161 -16.36 8.51 -25.25
N ALA A 162 -16.35 7.18 -25.26
CA ALA A 162 -15.10 6.40 -25.41
C ALA A 162 -15.16 5.30 -26.48
N ASP A 163 -16.28 4.56 -26.57
CA ASP A 163 -16.52 3.56 -27.61
C ASP A 163 -17.81 3.94 -28.34
N LYS A 164 -17.80 3.97 -29.67
CA LYS A 164 -18.93 4.35 -30.55
C LYS A 164 -20.19 3.44 -30.40
N GLU A 165 -20.20 2.51 -29.46
CA GLU A 165 -21.27 1.56 -29.22
C GLU A 165 -22.37 2.15 -28.33
N LYS A 166 -23.62 2.07 -28.78
CA LYS A 166 -24.78 2.50 -27.99
C LYS A 166 -25.04 1.50 -26.87
N VAL A 167 -24.81 1.91 -25.62
CA VAL A 167 -25.12 1.08 -24.44
C VAL A 167 -26.62 0.73 -24.38
N SER A 168 -26.93 -0.53 -24.04
CA SER A 168 -28.31 -1.02 -23.88
C SER A 168 -29.01 -0.34 -22.70
N ARG A 169 -30.34 -0.17 -22.76
CA ARG A 169 -31.13 0.37 -21.63
C ARG A 169 -30.93 -0.46 -20.36
N ARG A 170 -30.89 -1.79 -20.51
CA ARG A 170 -30.72 -2.75 -19.39
C ARG A 170 -29.40 -2.52 -18.65
N ASP A 171 -28.30 -2.33 -19.40
CA ASP A 171 -26.99 -2.15 -18.77
C ASP A 171 -26.83 -0.75 -18.18
N THR A 172 -27.48 0.26 -18.74
CA THR A 172 -27.56 1.58 -18.12
C THR A 172 -28.27 1.53 -16.78
N ILE A 173 -29.43 0.88 -16.70
CA ILE A 173 -30.17 0.75 -15.43
C ILE A 173 -29.35 -0.02 -14.41
N ARG A 174 -28.65 -1.10 -14.82
CA ARG A 174 -27.73 -1.82 -13.94
C ARG A 174 -26.57 -0.95 -13.45
N ALA A 175 -26.02 -0.08 -14.31
CA ALA A 175 -24.95 0.84 -13.93
C ALA A 175 -25.46 1.90 -12.94
N MET A 176 -26.66 2.44 -13.16
CA MET A 176 -27.30 3.38 -12.22
C MET A 176 -27.58 2.73 -10.86
N LYS A 177 -28.10 1.49 -10.84
CA LYS A 177 -28.32 0.74 -9.59
C LYS A 177 -27.00 0.46 -8.87
N ARG A 178 -25.94 0.18 -9.63
CA ARG A 178 -24.61 0.00 -9.06
C ARG A 178 -24.03 1.31 -8.52
N ALA A 179 -24.32 2.45 -9.13
CA ALA A 179 -23.93 3.76 -8.63
C ALA A 179 -24.62 4.06 -7.28
N GLU A 180 -25.92 3.79 -7.15
CA GLU A 180 -26.64 3.82 -5.86
C GLU A 180 -26.02 2.90 -4.81
N THR A 181 -25.58 1.69 -5.19
CA THR A 181 -24.88 0.80 -4.24
C THR A 181 -23.53 1.36 -3.78
N LEU A 182 -22.81 2.06 -4.67
CA LEU A 182 -21.50 2.65 -4.38
C LEU A 182 -21.61 3.97 -3.62
N TRP A 183 -22.69 4.72 -3.85
CA TRP A 183 -23.00 5.99 -3.19
C TRP A 183 -24.45 5.96 -2.71
N PRO A 184 -24.71 5.46 -1.48
CA PRO A 184 -26.06 5.27 -0.96
C PRO A 184 -26.91 6.55 -0.83
N ALA A 185 -26.30 7.73 -0.90
CA ALA A 185 -27.03 9.00 -0.98
C ALA A 185 -27.78 9.19 -2.31
N MET A 186 -27.36 8.48 -3.36
CA MET A 186 -28.07 8.45 -4.63
C MET A 186 -29.26 7.51 -4.53
N THR A 187 -30.44 7.99 -4.88
CA THR A 187 -31.68 7.19 -4.95
C THR A 187 -32.04 6.91 -6.40
N LEU A 188 -32.27 5.64 -6.75
CA LEU A 188 -32.74 5.24 -8.06
C LEU A 188 -34.25 5.00 -8.04
N ALA A 189 -35.03 5.88 -8.69
CA ALA A 189 -36.49 5.77 -8.77
C ALA A 189 -37.01 5.95 -10.20
N HIS A 190 -38.31 5.71 -10.40
CA HIS A 190 -38.96 6.11 -11.64
C HIS A 190 -39.14 7.62 -11.69
N ARG A 191 -39.03 8.19 -12.89
CA ARG A 191 -39.29 9.60 -13.12
C ARG A 191 -40.77 9.89 -12.79
N PRO A 192 -41.07 10.89 -11.95
CA PRO A 192 -42.45 11.24 -11.61
C PRO A 192 -43.21 11.69 -12.86
N ASN A 193 -44.48 11.28 -12.95
CA ASN A 193 -45.39 11.59 -14.07
C ASN A 193 -44.91 11.09 -15.45
N ASP A 194 -44.01 10.09 -15.49
CA ASP A 194 -43.58 9.47 -16.74
C ASP A 194 -44.28 8.12 -16.98
N GLY A 195 -45.21 8.09 -17.93
CA GLY A 195 -45.88 6.85 -18.36
C GLY A 195 -44.93 5.83 -19.01
N ARG A 196 -43.71 6.24 -19.38
CA ARG A 196 -42.68 5.36 -19.98
C ARG A 196 -41.80 4.67 -18.94
N GLN A 197 -42.02 4.92 -17.65
CA GLN A 197 -41.26 4.35 -16.54
C GLN A 197 -39.74 4.53 -16.71
N THR A 198 -39.30 5.74 -17.10
CA THR A 198 -37.87 6.05 -17.20
C THR A 198 -37.24 6.05 -15.81
N MET A 199 -36.12 5.34 -15.64
CA MET A 199 -35.36 5.38 -14.39
C MET A 199 -34.59 6.69 -14.28
N ARG A 200 -34.61 7.29 -13.09
CA ARG A 200 -33.92 8.52 -12.72
C ARG A 200 -33.14 8.31 -11.44
N LEU A 201 -31.87 8.69 -11.46
CA LEU A 201 -31.00 8.73 -10.29
C LEU A 201 -31.06 10.15 -9.72
N THR A 202 -31.36 10.30 -8.44
CA THR A 202 -31.42 11.60 -7.76
C THR A 202 -30.50 11.60 -6.56
N ILE A 203 -29.80 12.70 -6.32
CA ILE A 203 -29.01 12.90 -5.11
C ILE A 203 -29.32 14.28 -4.52
N PRO A 204 -29.52 14.40 -3.20
CA PRO A 204 -29.62 15.70 -2.53
C PRO A 204 -28.32 16.48 -2.70
N ARG A 205 -28.41 17.79 -2.92
CA ARG A 205 -27.21 18.63 -3.12
C ARG A 205 -26.32 18.70 -1.87
N GLU A 206 -26.90 18.53 -0.69
CA GLU A 206 -26.20 18.50 0.60
C GLU A 206 -25.21 17.32 0.66
N ASP A 207 -25.63 16.16 0.16
CA ASP A 207 -24.87 14.90 0.19
C ASP A 207 -23.77 14.83 -0.87
N LEU A 208 -23.71 15.79 -1.80
CA LEU A 208 -22.62 15.87 -2.80
C LEU A 208 -21.25 16.05 -2.13
N ARG A 209 -21.19 16.64 -0.93
CA ARG A 209 -19.96 16.83 -0.16
C ARG A 209 -19.41 15.51 0.38
N ASP A 210 -20.29 14.59 0.74
CA ASP A 210 -19.98 13.27 1.28
C ASP A 210 -19.83 12.22 0.18
N SER A 211 -19.37 12.67 -0.99
CA SER A 211 -19.18 11.78 -2.12
C SER A 211 -18.12 10.74 -1.81
N PRO A 212 -18.33 9.45 -2.18
CA PRO A 212 -17.28 8.46 -2.02
C PRO A 212 -16.04 8.96 -2.74
N GLU A 213 -14.91 8.94 -2.04
CA GLU A 213 -13.61 9.18 -2.65
C GLU A 213 -13.37 8.07 -3.67
N THR A 214 -13.81 8.27 -4.90
CA THR A 214 -13.43 7.49 -6.08
C THR A 214 -12.02 7.91 -6.48
N ASN A 215 -11.09 7.80 -5.53
CA ASN A 215 -9.68 8.07 -5.71
C ASN A 215 -9.10 6.97 -6.60
N TYR A 216 -9.10 7.23 -7.91
CA TYR A 216 -8.33 6.43 -8.87
C TYR A 216 -6.81 6.67 -8.73
N ARG A 217 -6.35 7.66 -7.95
CA ARG A 217 -4.94 8.11 -7.98
C ARG A 217 -4.29 8.48 -6.64
N THR A 218 -5.02 8.61 -5.55
CA THR A 218 -4.58 9.48 -4.44
C THR A 218 -4.40 8.78 -3.10
N THR A 219 -4.84 7.53 -2.94
CA THR A 219 -4.46 6.72 -1.77
C THR A 219 -3.00 6.24 -1.83
N TRP A 220 -2.30 6.44 -2.94
CA TRP A 220 -0.90 6.03 -3.13
C TRP A 220 0.12 7.17 -2.99
N GLN A 221 -0.30 8.42 -3.04
CA GLN A 221 0.64 9.54 -2.93
C GLN A 221 0.91 9.85 -1.45
N ARG A 222 1.67 8.98 -0.79
CA ARG A 222 2.30 9.32 0.49
C ARG A 222 3.32 10.43 0.24
N SER A 223 3.14 11.52 1.00
CA SER A 223 4.04 12.64 1.24
C SER A 223 5.45 12.53 0.62
N ARG A 224 5.85 13.55 -0.14
CA ARG A 224 7.24 13.83 -0.56
C ARG A 224 8.18 14.18 0.62
N GLY A 225 7.96 13.62 1.80
CA GLY A 225 8.85 13.75 2.94
C GLY A 225 9.92 12.68 2.87
N SER A 226 11.14 13.06 2.49
CA SER A 226 12.32 12.23 2.71
C SER A 226 12.48 11.99 4.22
N THR A 227 12.11 10.80 4.68
CA THR A 227 12.48 10.29 6.01
C THR A 227 13.72 9.42 5.84
N GLY A 228 14.85 10.08 5.63
CA GLY A 228 16.17 9.45 5.58
C GLY A 228 17.06 10.11 6.62
N LEU A 229 17.65 9.30 7.50
CA LEU A 229 18.82 9.71 8.25
C LEU A 229 19.97 9.92 7.25
N ALA A 230 20.43 11.16 7.14
CA ALA A 230 21.75 11.46 6.58
C ALA A 230 22.76 11.44 7.73
N LEU A 231 23.93 10.85 7.46
CA LEU A 231 25.09 10.82 8.35
C LEU A 231 25.60 12.23 8.66
#